data_AF-A0A8J5RKQ8-F1
#
_entry.id   AF-A0A8J5RKQ8-F1
#
_cell.length_a   1.000
_cell.length_b   1.000
_cell.length_c   1.000
_cell.angle_alpha   90.00
_cell.angle_beta   90.00
_cell.angle_gamma   90.00
#
_symmetry.space_group_name_H-M   'P 1'
#
loop_
_entity.id
_entity.type
_entity.pdbx_description
1 polymer ?
#
loop_
_entity_poly.entity_id
_entity_poly.type
_entity_poly.pdbx_seq_one_letter_code
_entity_poly.pdbx_strand_id
1 'polypeptide(L)'
;MILCDFNSNSAYPIIHEAMLPLIAGWLKFKREQGSTIEKGLYKNMGLIQFIQRLLDKRAVAFYGSDDRWKLIDKKSGEGGWEFVGTDQEKEPLVLSKCLSYDEIKLSAMMVVSSHTEFINDGARENRGVICNDSDAFQPRGVIMGVIGSRFERSRFMESQDIVISPLQNNMDNG
;
A
#
# COMPACT_ATOMS: atom_id res chain seq x y z
N MET A 1 -15.86 23.79 -10.41
CA MET A 1 -16.47 22.76 -9.54
C MET A 1 -16.58 21.43 -10.27
N ILE A 2 -17.28 21.36 -11.41
CA ILE A 2 -17.51 20.11 -12.19
C ILE A 2 -16.21 19.37 -12.60
N LEU A 3 -15.13 20.07 -12.97
CA LEU A 3 -13.88 19.43 -13.40
C LEU A 3 -13.11 18.75 -12.25
N CYS A 4 -13.13 19.35 -11.05
CA CYS A 4 -12.52 18.74 -9.86
C CYS A 4 -13.30 17.49 -9.44
N ASP A 5 -14.64 17.56 -9.47
CA ASP A 5 -15.49 16.42 -9.14
C ASP A 5 -15.30 15.26 -10.13
N PHE A 6 -15.12 15.54 -11.41
CA PHE A 6 -14.82 14.50 -12.40
C PHE A 6 -13.49 13.80 -12.10
N ASN A 7 -12.41 14.55 -11.89
CA ASN A 7 -11.10 13.97 -11.60
C ASN A 7 -11.10 13.20 -10.27
N SER A 8 -11.72 13.74 -9.22
CA SER A 8 -11.86 13.06 -7.93
C SER A 8 -12.65 11.76 -8.01
N ASN A 9 -13.65 11.68 -8.90
CA ASN A 9 -14.43 10.46 -9.14
C ASN A 9 -13.81 9.53 -10.19
N SER A 10 -12.64 9.88 -10.73
CA SER A 10 -11.96 9.09 -11.77
C SER A 10 -10.87 8.16 -11.22
N ALA A 11 -10.80 7.99 -9.89
CA ALA A 11 -9.84 7.11 -9.26
C ALA A 11 -10.28 5.64 -9.36
N TYR A 12 -9.51 4.82 -10.07
CA TYR A 12 -9.82 3.40 -10.27
C TYR A 12 -8.69 2.52 -9.73
N PRO A 13 -8.98 1.55 -8.84
CA PRO A 13 -8.02 0.52 -8.50
C PRO A 13 -7.87 -0.46 -9.66
N ILE A 14 -6.64 -0.75 -10.02
CA ILE A 14 -6.25 -1.74 -11.02
C ILE A 14 -5.53 -2.87 -10.28
N ILE A 15 -5.97 -4.09 -10.56
CA ILE A 15 -5.41 -5.31 -9.98
C ILE A 15 -5.15 -6.32 -11.09
N HIS A 16 -3.97 -6.94 -11.06
CA HIS A 16 -3.68 -8.04 -11.96
C HIS A 16 -4.56 -9.24 -11.61
N GLU A 17 -5.17 -9.91 -12.60
CA GLU A 17 -6.14 -10.99 -12.35
C GLU A 17 -5.61 -12.12 -11.47
N ALA A 18 -4.33 -12.48 -11.64
CA ALA A 18 -3.65 -13.51 -10.85
C ALA A 18 -3.56 -13.18 -9.34
N MET A 19 -3.72 -11.91 -8.95
CA MET A 19 -3.76 -11.50 -7.55
C MET A 19 -5.08 -11.88 -6.87
N LEU A 20 -6.19 -12.00 -7.61
CA LEU A 20 -7.49 -12.34 -7.04
C LEU A 20 -7.49 -13.71 -6.32
N PRO A 21 -7.03 -14.82 -6.92
CA PRO A 21 -6.94 -16.09 -6.20
C PRO A 21 -5.93 -16.06 -5.06
N LEU A 22 -4.82 -15.32 -5.21
CA LEU A 22 -3.82 -15.16 -4.14
C LEU A 22 -4.43 -14.48 -2.91
N ILE A 23 -5.10 -13.34 -3.10
CA ILE A 23 -5.77 -12.58 -2.05
C ILE A 23 -6.89 -13.41 -1.42
N ALA A 24 -7.69 -14.11 -2.22
CA ALA A 24 -8.75 -14.97 -1.70
C ALA A 24 -8.20 -16.13 -0.86
N GLY A 25 -7.13 -16.78 -1.33
CA GLY A 25 -6.44 -17.84 -0.61
C GLY A 25 -5.81 -17.34 0.69
N TRP A 26 -5.14 -16.20 0.66
CA TRP A 26 -4.56 -15.56 1.84
C TRP A 26 -5.65 -15.21 2.88
N LEU A 27 -6.78 -14.64 2.45
CA LEU A 27 -7.87 -14.28 3.34
C LEU A 27 -8.50 -15.51 4.00
N LYS A 28 -8.67 -16.60 3.24
CA LYS A 28 -9.10 -17.89 3.79
C LYS A 28 -8.10 -18.39 4.83
N PHE A 29 -6.81 -18.41 4.50
CA PHE A 29 -5.75 -18.85 5.40
C PHE A 29 -5.75 -18.06 6.71
N LYS A 30 -5.83 -16.73 6.65
CA LYS A 30 -5.82 -15.88 7.85
C LYS A 30 -7.05 -16.05 8.74
N ARG A 31 -8.21 -16.44 8.20
CA ARG A 31 -9.38 -16.81 9.01
C ARG A 31 -9.20 -18.14 9.76
N GLU A 32 -8.44 -19.07 9.19
CA GLU A 32 -8.26 -20.41 9.77
C GLU A 32 -7.05 -20.47 10.70
N GLN A 33 -5.96 -19.81 10.31
CA GLN A 33 -4.62 -19.93 10.92
C GLN A 33 -4.05 -18.61 11.44
N GLY A 34 -4.72 -17.47 11.22
CA GLY A 34 -4.28 -16.19 11.76
C GLY A 34 -4.34 -16.12 13.29
N SER A 35 -3.81 -15.02 13.82
CA SER A 35 -3.92 -14.66 15.24
C SER A 35 -5.38 -14.51 15.68
N THR A 36 -5.62 -14.41 16.99
CA THR A 36 -6.97 -14.11 17.51
C THR A 36 -7.52 -12.81 16.93
N ILE A 37 -6.66 -11.79 16.80
CA ILE A 37 -7.00 -10.49 16.21
C ILE A 37 -7.35 -10.61 14.73
N GLU A 38 -6.51 -11.28 13.93
CA GLU A 38 -6.74 -11.48 12.50
C GLU A 38 -8.03 -12.26 12.25
N LYS A 39 -8.22 -13.38 12.97
CA LYS A 39 -9.44 -14.20 12.88
C LYS A 39 -10.69 -13.38 13.21
N GLY A 40 -10.61 -12.56 14.26
CA GLY A 40 -11.69 -11.66 14.64
C GLY A 40 -12.04 -10.66 13.53
N LEU A 41 -11.04 -10.02 12.94
CA LEU A 41 -11.22 -9.03 11.89
C LEU A 41 -11.76 -9.64 10.59
N TYR A 42 -11.21 -10.78 10.16
CA TYR A 42 -11.50 -11.35 8.84
C TYR A 42 -12.71 -12.28 8.82
N LYS A 43 -13.26 -12.68 9.97
CA LYS A 43 -14.33 -13.70 10.11
C LYS A 43 -15.44 -13.59 9.06
N ASN A 44 -15.94 -12.37 8.83
CA ASN A 44 -17.06 -12.10 7.92
C ASN A 44 -16.69 -11.23 6.71
N MET A 45 -15.39 -10.96 6.49
CA MET A 45 -14.94 -9.98 5.48
C MET A 45 -14.87 -10.60 4.08
N GLY A 46 -15.75 -10.24 3.15
CA GLY A 46 -15.69 -10.76 1.78
C GLY A 46 -14.45 -10.28 0.99
N LEU A 47 -14.16 -10.91 -0.16
CA LEU A 47 -13.02 -10.56 -1.01
C LEU A 47 -13.02 -9.06 -1.39
N ILE A 48 -14.16 -8.53 -1.83
CA ILE A 48 -14.28 -7.11 -2.21
C ILE A 48 -14.03 -6.17 -1.03
N GLN A 49 -14.55 -6.51 0.16
CA GLN A 49 -14.32 -5.73 1.38
C GLN A 49 -12.84 -5.75 1.78
N PHE A 50 -12.17 -6.88 1.59
CA PHE A 50 -10.75 -7.00 1.86
C PHE A 50 -9.91 -6.19 0.86
N ILE A 51 -10.23 -6.24 -0.44
CA ILE A 51 -9.59 -5.40 -1.47
C ILE A 51 -9.76 -3.90 -1.14
N GLN A 52 -10.97 -3.48 -0.74
CA GLN A 52 -11.21 -2.10 -0.32
C GLN A 52 -10.36 -1.73 0.90
N ARG A 53 -10.22 -2.64 1.87
CA ARG A 53 -9.36 -2.43 3.05
C ARG A 53 -7.89 -2.23 2.67
N LEU A 54 -7.36 -2.99 1.71
CA LEU A 54 -5.98 -2.83 1.22
C LEU A 54 -5.70 -1.43 0.64
N LEU A 55 -6.74 -0.70 0.21
CA LEU A 55 -6.65 0.68 -0.23
C LEU A 55 -6.84 1.66 0.93
N ASP A 56 -7.90 1.49 1.71
CA ASP A 56 -8.36 2.47 2.71
C ASP A 56 -7.52 2.53 3.98
N LYS A 57 -6.86 1.43 4.36
CA LYS A 57 -6.12 1.32 5.62
C LYS A 57 -4.62 1.55 5.48
N ARG A 58 -4.18 2.02 4.31
CA ARG A 58 -2.79 2.42 4.08
C ARG A 58 -2.40 3.56 5.02
N ALA A 59 -1.15 3.51 5.50
CA ALA A 59 -0.54 4.66 6.11
C ALA A 59 -0.39 5.78 5.07
N VAL A 60 -0.48 7.04 5.50
CA VAL A 60 -0.17 8.20 4.66
C VAL A 60 1.31 8.19 4.26
N ALA A 61 2.17 7.72 5.15
CA ALA A 61 3.57 7.45 4.88
C ALA A 61 4.03 6.21 5.64
N PHE A 62 4.88 5.38 5.00
CA PHE A 62 5.52 4.21 5.60
C PHE A 62 6.84 3.93 4.85
N TYR A 63 8.00 4.21 5.44
CA TYR A 63 9.29 4.18 4.73
C TYR A 63 10.51 4.01 5.66
N GLY A 64 11.70 3.90 5.07
CA GLY A 64 12.98 3.80 5.79
C GLY A 64 13.32 2.37 6.21
N SER A 65 14.41 2.18 6.95
CA SER A 65 14.76 0.88 7.57
C SER A 65 14.25 0.76 9.01
N ASP A 66 13.83 1.88 9.59
CA ASP A 66 13.29 2.06 10.94
C ASP A 66 11.75 2.12 10.96
N ASP A 67 11.10 1.88 9.82
CA ASP A 67 9.64 1.90 9.69
C ASP A 67 9.02 3.21 10.15
N ARG A 68 9.51 4.35 9.64
CA ARG A 68 8.85 5.65 9.89
C ARG A 68 7.47 5.66 9.27
N TRP A 69 6.47 6.06 10.05
CA TRP A 69 5.09 6.02 9.64
C TRP A 69 4.28 7.25 10.03
N LYS A 70 3.24 7.50 9.24
CA LYS A 70 2.18 8.49 9.53
C LYS A 70 0.82 7.92 9.15
N LEU A 71 -0.11 7.90 10.09
CA LEU A 71 -1.48 7.43 9.89
C LEU A 71 -2.41 8.56 9.41
N ILE A 72 -3.60 8.19 8.93
CA ILE A 72 -4.61 9.13 8.43
C ILE A 72 -5.12 10.08 9.52
N ASP A 73 -5.12 9.63 10.78
CA ASP A 73 -5.47 10.43 11.95
C ASP A 73 -4.33 11.37 12.42
N LYS A 74 -3.29 11.51 11.59
CA LYS A 74 -2.09 12.34 11.78
C LYS A 74 -1.12 11.85 12.85
N LYS A 75 -1.38 10.72 13.52
CA LYS A 75 -0.38 10.11 14.40
C LYS A 75 0.81 9.65 13.59
N SER A 76 2.00 9.71 14.18
CA SER A 76 3.25 9.33 13.55
C SER A 76 4.20 8.69 14.55
N GLY A 77 5.16 7.92 14.04
CA GLY A 77 6.19 7.28 14.84
C GLY A 77 7.16 6.49 13.96
N GLU A 78 7.92 5.62 14.60
CA GLU A 78 8.86 4.68 13.97
C GLU A 78 8.80 3.33 14.69
N GLY A 79 9.05 2.24 13.97
CA GLY A 79 9.00 0.87 14.50
C GLY A 79 7.61 0.42 14.96
N GLY A 80 7.58 -0.80 15.54
CA GLY A 80 6.40 -1.41 16.14
C GLY A 80 5.38 -1.99 15.15
N TRP A 81 5.63 -1.85 13.85
CA TRP A 81 4.74 -2.32 12.79
C TRP A 81 4.67 -3.85 12.72
N GLU A 82 5.72 -4.54 13.18
CA GLU A 82 5.82 -6.00 13.28
C GLU A 82 4.76 -6.62 14.20
N PHE A 83 4.18 -5.83 15.11
CA PHE A 83 3.16 -6.32 16.03
C PHE A 83 1.73 -6.19 15.51
N VAL A 84 1.50 -5.44 14.42
CA VAL A 84 0.15 -5.18 13.88
C VAL A 84 -0.49 -6.49 13.42
N GLY A 85 -1.65 -6.82 13.97
CA GLY A 85 -2.34 -8.09 13.71
C GLY A 85 -1.85 -9.25 14.56
N THR A 86 -0.97 -9.03 15.54
CA THR A 86 -0.60 -10.03 16.55
C THR A 86 -1.29 -9.72 17.88
N ASP A 87 -1.22 -10.65 18.84
CA ASP A 87 -1.74 -10.42 20.20
C ASP A 87 -0.94 -9.35 20.96
N GLN A 88 0.18 -8.87 20.40
CA GLN A 88 1.03 -7.80 20.95
C GLN A 88 0.76 -6.44 20.30
N GLU A 89 -0.21 -6.32 19.40
CA GLU A 89 -0.54 -5.04 18.78
C GLU A 89 -0.95 -3.99 19.83
N LYS A 90 -0.56 -2.73 19.61
CA LYS A 90 -0.82 -1.62 20.54
C LYS A 90 -1.18 -0.37 19.79
N GLU A 91 -2.09 0.42 20.35
CA GLU A 91 -2.43 1.73 19.81
C GLU A 91 -1.17 2.61 19.64
N PRO A 92 -1.04 3.34 18.52
CA PRO A 92 -2.01 3.47 17.42
C PRO A 92 -1.91 2.42 16.31
N LEU A 93 -0.95 1.49 16.42
CA LEU A 93 -0.65 0.44 15.45
C LEU A 93 -1.45 -0.83 15.75
N VAL A 94 -2.72 -0.80 15.38
CA VAL A 94 -3.64 -1.94 15.51
C VAL A 94 -4.25 -2.28 14.16
N LEU A 95 -4.47 -3.56 13.90
CA LEU A 95 -4.94 -4.07 12.61
C LEU A 95 -6.26 -3.45 12.17
N SER A 96 -7.13 -3.07 13.11
CA SER A 96 -8.38 -2.37 12.79
C SER A 96 -8.17 -0.99 12.14
N LYS A 97 -7.01 -0.36 12.33
CA LYS A 97 -6.70 1.01 11.91
C LYS A 97 -5.67 1.09 10.77
N CYS A 98 -4.72 0.17 10.70
CA CYS A 98 -3.71 0.12 9.66
C CYS A 98 -3.52 -1.29 9.11
N LEU A 99 -2.78 -1.40 8.01
CA LEU A 99 -2.41 -2.67 7.41
C LEU A 99 -1.27 -3.36 8.19
N SER A 100 -1.34 -4.68 8.33
CA SER A 100 -0.19 -5.49 8.75
C SER A 100 0.89 -5.55 7.64
N TYR A 101 2.08 -6.04 7.97
CA TYR A 101 3.14 -6.25 6.97
C TYR A 101 2.70 -7.12 5.79
N ASP A 102 1.98 -8.22 6.06
CA ASP A 102 1.43 -9.10 5.02
C ASP A 102 0.43 -8.35 4.13
N GLU A 103 -0.45 -7.56 4.72
CA GLU A 103 -1.42 -6.76 3.97
C GLU A 103 -0.75 -5.67 3.14
N ILE A 104 0.34 -5.06 3.63
CA ILE A 104 1.09 -4.07 2.86
C ILE A 104 1.68 -4.70 1.60
N LYS A 105 2.24 -5.92 1.67
CA LYS A 105 2.75 -6.65 0.50
C LYS A 105 1.66 -6.90 -0.54
N LEU A 106 0.48 -7.35 -0.10
CA LEU A 106 -0.68 -7.53 -0.99
C LEU A 106 -1.14 -6.20 -1.60
N SER A 107 -1.18 -5.16 -0.77
CA SER A 107 -1.55 -3.80 -1.17
C SER A 107 -0.57 -3.20 -2.20
N ALA A 108 0.74 -3.50 -2.09
CA ALA A 108 1.76 -3.00 -3.02
C ALA A 108 1.53 -3.50 -4.46
N MET A 109 0.86 -4.64 -4.63
CA MET A 109 0.49 -5.19 -5.95
C MET A 109 -0.74 -4.53 -6.58
N MET A 110 -1.36 -3.56 -5.89
CA MET A 110 -2.49 -2.79 -6.41
C MET A 110 -2.02 -1.45 -6.96
N VAL A 111 -2.49 -1.12 -8.16
CA VAL A 111 -2.24 0.16 -8.82
C VAL A 111 -3.48 1.03 -8.67
N VAL A 112 -3.30 2.34 -8.53
CA VAL A 112 -4.42 3.30 -8.58
C VAL A 112 -4.20 4.21 -9.78
N SER A 113 -5.19 4.29 -10.68
CA SER A 113 -5.18 5.24 -11.79
C SER A 113 -6.15 6.38 -11.56
N SER A 114 -5.88 7.55 -12.12
CA SER A 114 -6.81 8.68 -12.14
C SER A 114 -6.59 9.52 -13.39
N HIS A 115 -7.67 10.06 -13.95
CA HIS A 115 -7.54 11.16 -14.90
C HIS A 115 -7.00 12.39 -14.17
N THR A 116 -6.02 13.06 -14.80
CA THR A 116 -5.32 14.20 -14.23
C THR A 116 -5.17 15.30 -15.27
N GLU A 117 -5.55 16.51 -14.89
CA GLU A 117 -5.15 17.72 -15.61
C GLU A 117 -3.74 18.10 -15.15
N PHE A 118 -2.81 18.14 -16.10
CA PHE A 118 -1.45 18.56 -15.85
C PHE A 118 -1.38 20.08 -15.93
N ILE A 119 -0.55 20.68 -15.07
CA ILE A 119 -0.35 22.14 -15.05
C ILE A 119 1.04 22.53 -15.56
N ASN A 120 1.91 21.55 -15.79
CA ASN A 120 3.29 21.68 -16.25
C ASN A 120 3.81 20.30 -16.69
N ASP A 121 5.09 20.24 -17.05
CA ASP A 121 5.79 19.04 -17.52
C ASP A 121 6.11 17.98 -16.44
N GLY A 122 5.82 18.24 -15.15
CA GLY A 122 6.12 17.32 -14.07
C GLY A 122 7.61 17.23 -13.67
N ALA A 123 8.49 18.11 -14.17
CA ALA A 123 9.90 18.13 -13.77
C ALA A 123 10.08 18.30 -12.25
N ARG A 124 11.03 17.58 -11.66
CA ARG A 124 11.30 17.55 -10.20
C ARG A 124 11.38 18.95 -9.56
N GLU A 125 11.97 19.91 -10.27
CA GLU A 125 12.22 21.27 -9.77
C GLU A 125 11.13 22.28 -10.18
N ASN A 126 10.01 21.85 -10.79
CA ASN A 126 8.95 22.76 -11.22
C ASN A 126 8.13 23.34 -10.06
N ARG A 127 8.23 22.74 -8.86
CA ARG A 127 7.59 23.20 -7.60
C ARG A 127 6.08 23.42 -7.70
N GLY A 128 5.40 22.73 -8.61
CA GLY A 128 3.96 22.92 -8.85
C GLY A 128 3.59 24.27 -9.47
N VAL A 129 4.55 24.96 -10.09
CA VAL A 129 4.29 26.22 -10.82
C VAL A 129 3.54 25.91 -12.11
N ILE A 130 2.47 26.66 -12.36
CA ILE A 130 1.65 26.53 -13.57
C ILE A 130 2.45 27.05 -14.78
N CYS A 131 2.56 26.24 -15.83
CA CYS A 131 3.09 26.66 -17.12
C CYS A 131 1.98 27.36 -17.93
N ASN A 132 2.23 28.60 -18.34
CA ASN A 132 1.26 29.37 -19.15
C ASN A 132 1.28 29.00 -20.64
N ASP A 133 2.32 28.29 -21.09
CA ASP A 133 2.42 27.77 -22.45
C ASP A 133 1.90 26.33 -22.47
N SER A 134 0.66 26.17 -22.96
CA SER A 134 -0.01 24.86 -23.04
C SER A 134 0.56 23.94 -24.10
N ASP A 135 1.32 24.46 -25.07
CA ASP A 135 1.93 23.65 -26.14
C ASP A 135 3.27 23.06 -25.68
N ALA A 136 3.82 23.53 -24.56
CA ALA A 136 5.06 23.03 -23.99
C ALA A 136 4.93 21.66 -23.28
N PHE A 137 3.70 21.19 -23.01
CA PHE A 137 3.47 19.94 -22.29
C PHE A 137 2.10 19.32 -22.64
N GLN A 138 1.93 18.03 -22.37
CA GLN A 138 0.63 17.36 -22.51
C GLN A 138 -0.30 17.83 -21.38
N PRO A 139 -1.46 18.47 -21.65
CA PRO A 139 -2.30 19.06 -20.59
C PRO A 139 -3.20 18.04 -19.86
N ARG A 140 -3.42 16.87 -20.44
CA ARG A 140 -4.30 15.83 -19.88
C ARG A 140 -3.70 14.46 -20.05
N GLY A 141 -3.86 13.63 -19.02
CA GLY A 141 -3.50 12.22 -19.10
C GLY A 141 -4.06 11.41 -17.94
N VAL A 142 -3.54 10.20 -17.81
CA VAL A 142 -3.83 9.32 -16.68
C VAL A 142 -2.56 9.16 -15.88
N ILE A 143 -2.60 9.48 -14.59
CA ILE A 143 -1.53 9.10 -13.65
C ILE A 143 -1.86 7.71 -13.12
N MET A 144 -0.83 6.86 -13.05
CA MET A 144 -0.90 5.57 -12.36
C MET A 144 0.08 5.57 -11.19
N GLY A 145 -0.45 5.41 -9.98
CA GLY A 145 0.33 5.17 -8.77
C GLY A 145 0.68 3.70 -8.65
N VAL A 146 1.95 3.38 -8.89
CA VAL A 146 2.51 2.02 -8.77
C VAL A 146 3.48 2.00 -7.59
N ILE A 147 3.35 1.02 -6.71
CA ILE A 147 4.22 0.89 -5.54
C ILE A 147 5.48 0.12 -5.95
N GLY A 148 6.64 0.74 -5.71
CA GLY A 148 7.93 0.09 -5.90
C GLY A 148 8.30 -0.80 -4.71
N SER A 149 9.20 -1.76 -4.96
CA SER A 149 9.70 -2.67 -3.94
C SER A 149 10.52 -1.95 -2.87
N ARG A 150 10.37 -2.36 -1.62
CA ARG A 150 11.09 -1.83 -0.46
C ARG A 150 12.07 -2.89 0.07
N PHE A 151 13.36 -2.55 0.05
CA PHE A 151 14.45 -3.46 0.43
C PHE A 151 15.21 -3.03 1.68
N GLU A 152 14.87 -1.87 2.25
CA GLU A 152 15.57 -1.23 3.37
C GLU A 152 15.37 -1.94 4.71
N ARG A 153 14.32 -2.77 4.83
CA ARG A 153 13.98 -3.53 6.04
C ARG A 153 14.23 -5.02 5.80
N SER A 154 15.33 -5.55 6.33
CA SER A 154 15.69 -6.96 6.21
C SER A 154 14.59 -7.88 6.76
N ARG A 155 14.27 -8.95 6.01
CA ARG A 155 13.26 -9.98 6.31
C ARG A 155 11.80 -9.50 6.33
N PHE A 156 11.52 -8.27 5.94
CA PHE A 156 10.17 -7.75 5.77
C PHE A 156 9.98 -7.24 4.34
N MET A 157 8.72 -6.99 3.95
CA MET A 157 8.39 -6.46 2.62
C MET A 157 8.98 -7.34 1.50
N GLU A 158 9.34 -6.75 0.37
CA GLU A 158 9.96 -7.45 -0.75
C GLU A 158 11.38 -7.96 -0.42
N SER A 159 12.06 -7.40 0.60
CA SER A 159 13.33 -7.95 1.06
C SER A 159 13.20 -9.40 1.53
N GLN A 160 12.04 -9.79 2.06
CA GLN A 160 11.79 -11.15 2.50
C GLN A 160 11.78 -12.14 1.34
N ASP A 161 11.20 -11.76 0.19
CA ASP A 161 10.94 -12.69 -0.91
C ASP A 161 12.03 -12.64 -2.00
N ILE A 162 12.75 -11.52 -2.12
CA ILE A 162 13.62 -11.25 -3.29
C ILE A 162 15.11 -11.24 -2.92
N VAL A 163 15.48 -10.72 -1.75
CA VAL A 163 16.90 -10.49 -1.42
C VAL A 163 17.56 -11.81 -1.03
N ILE A 164 18.56 -12.24 -1.80
CA ILE A 164 19.44 -13.38 -1.47
C ILE A 164 20.60 -12.87 -0.61
N SER A 165 20.82 -13.48 0.55
CA SER A 165 21.96 -13.19 1.42
C SER A 165 22.45 -14.46 2.10
N PRO A 166 23.60 -14.46 2.81
CA PRO A 166 24.00 -15.61 3.62
C PRO A 166 22.97 -16.03 4.68
N LEU A 167 22.04 -15.14 5.06
CA LEU A 167 21.05 -15.37 6.11
C LEU A 167 19.64 -15.71 5.62
N GLN A 168 19.34 -15.61 4.31
CA GLN A 168 18.00 -15.88 3.77
C GLN A 168 18.04 -16.19 2.26
N ASN A 169 17.00 -16.86 1.77
CA ASN A 169 16.76 -17.13 0.33
C ASN A 169 17.97 -17.79 -0.35
N ASN A 170 18.64 -18.68 0.39
CA ASN A 170 19.72 -19.53 -0.11
C ASN A 170 19.40 -21.00 0.17
N MET A 171 20.21 -21.93 -0.36
CA MET A 171 19.96 -23.38 -0.23
C MET A 171 19.80 -23.87 1.21
N ASP A 172 20.40 -23.17 2.18
CA ASP A 172 20.39 -23.57 3.58
C ASP A 172 19.29 -22.83 4.39
N ASN A 173 18.72 -21.74 3.87
CA ASN A 173 17.85 -20.81 4.62
C ASN A 173 16.66 -20.30 3.78
N GLY A 174 15.98 -21.19 3.04
CA GLY A 174 14.85 -20.89 2.14
C GLY A 174 13.57 -21.62 2.52
#